data_AF-A0A3S0LCJ3-F1
#
_entry.id   AF-A0A3S0LCJ3-F1
#
_cell.length_a   1.000
_cell.length_b   1.000
_cell.length_c   1.000
_cell.angle_alpha   90.00
_cell.angle_beta   90.00
_cell.angle_gamma   90.00
#
_symmetry.space_group_name_H-M   'P 1'
#
loop_
_entity.id
_entity.type
_entity.pdbx_description
1 polymer ?
#
loop_
_entity_poly.entity_id
_entity_poly.type
_entity_poly.pdbx_seq_one_letter_code
_entity_poly.pdbx_strand_id
1 'polypeptide(L)'
;MKQHRYRVTVEHLALPDGSPPPTPQPLSFEAGNHDDILAIVARMRQRGDLPEADATALAVGLKLFSEVMLQHRGLPLFAGFTPHFKAFMQQLKRGPAASQALP
;
A
#
# COMPACT_ATOMS: atom_id res chain seq x y z
N MET A 1 -20.38 4.75 -1.77
CA MET A 1 -20.25 3.28 -1.95
C MET A 1 -19.82 2.67 -0.62
N LYS A 2 -20.06 1.38 -0.39
CA LYS A 2 -19.66 0.71 0.85
C LYS A 2 -18.12 0.55 0.89
N GLN A 3 -17.52 0.82 2.04
CA GLN A 3 -16.09 0.67 2.28
C GLN A 3 -15.86 -0.28 3.45
N HIS A 4 -14.78 -1.04 3.41
CA HIS A 4 -14.18 -1.63 4.60
C HIS A 4 -13.57 -0.51 5.45
N ARG A 5 -13.59 -0.67 6.79
CA ARG A 5 -13.02 0.30 7.72
C ARG A 5 -11.87 -0.33 8.48
N TYR A 6 -10.75 0.37 8.53
CA TYR A 6 -9.53 -0.08 9.19
C TYR A 6 -9.04 0.99 10.16
N ARG A 7 -8.49 0.55 11.29
CA ARG A 7 -7.65 1.39 12.14
C ARG A 7 -6.19 1.11 11.79
N VAL A 8 -5.44 2.17 11.54
CA VAL A 8 -4.00 2.11 11.26
C VAL A 8 -3.29 2.77 12.42
N THR A 9 -2.31 2.08 12.99
CA THR A 9 -1.42 2.61 14.01
C THR A 9 0.01 2.56 13.50
N VAL A 10 0.73 3.67 13.61
CA VAL A 10 2.15 3.79 13.27
C VAL A 10 2.91 4.11 14.54
N GLU A 11 3.88 3.26 14.87
CA GLU A 11 4.77 3.42 16.02
C GLU A 11 6.19 3.61 15.54
N HIS A 12 6.86 4.64 16.05
CA HIS A 12 8.27 4.87 15.77
C HIS A 12 9.09 3.94 16.67
N LEU A 13 9.67 2.89 16.09
CA LEU A 13 10.34 1.84 16.86
C LEU A 13 11.83 2.12 17.11
N ALA A 14 12.51 2.73 16.13
CA ALA A 14 13.93 3.04 16.22
C ALA A 14 14.29 4.24 15.33
N LEU A 15 15.26 5.03 15.80
CA LEU A 15 15.97 6.04 15.04
C LEU A 15 16.92 5.37 14.01
N PRO A 16 17.47 6.12 13.04
CA PRO A 16 18.39 5.57 12.04
C PRO A 16 19.64 4.89 12.62
N ASP A 17 20.04 5.25 13.85
CA ASP A 17 21.17 4.64 14.58
C ASP A 17 20.77 3.38 15.39
N GLY A 18 19.49 3.00 15.36
CA GLY A 18 18.94 1.85 16.07
C GLY A 18 18.49 2.14 17.51
N SER A 19 18.70 3.35 18.03
CA SER A 19 18.24 3.74 19.36
C SER A 19 16.72 4.00 19.39
N PRO A 20 16.03 3.81 20.53
CA PRO A 20 14.60 4.11 20.62
C PRO A 20 14.37 5.63 20.54
N PRO A 21 13.23 6.09 19.98
CA PRO A 21 12.92 7.51 19.99
C PRO A 21 12.72 8.02 21.44
N PRO A 22 13.06 9.28 21.75
CA PRO A 22 12.98 9.82 23.10
C PRO A 22 11.56 9.85 23.68
N THR A 23 10.55 9.91 22.81
CA THR A 23 9.13 9.98 23.19
C THR A 23 8.31 9.20 22.17
N PRO A 24 8.25 7.86 22.27
CA PRO A 24 7.46 7.06 21.33
C PRO A 24 5.99 7.38 21.53
N GLN A 25 5.37 8.02 20.53
CA GLN A 25 3.94 8.27 20.52
C GLN A 25 3.32 7.60 19.30
N PRO A 26 2.39 6.64 19.48
CA PRO A 26 1.68 6.04 18.36
C PRO A 26 0.80 7.09 17.68
N LEU A 27 0.86 7.15 16.35
CA LEU A 27 -0.16 7.83 15.55
C LEU A 27 -1.23 6.80 15.18
N SER A 28 -2.47 7.01 15.60
CA SER A 28 -3.60 6.15 15.21
C SER A 28 -4.67 6.94 14.48
N PHE A 29 -5.15 6.39 13.36
CA PHE A 29 -6.22 6.98 12.55
C PHE A 29 -7.06 5.88 11.91
N GLU A 30 -8.20 6.26 11.36
CA GLU A 30 -9.07 5.34 10.65
C GLU A 30 -9.16 5.66 9.15
N ALA A 31 -9.06 4.62 8.33
CA ALA A 31 -9.13 4.72 6.88
C ALA A 31 -10.24 3.82 6.34
N GLY A 32 -10.99 4.32 5.36
CA GLY A 32 -11.87 3.50 4.54
C GLY A 32 -11.06 2.90 3.39
N ASN A 33 -11.50 1.75 2.86
CA ASN A 33 -11.00 1.23 1.59
C ASN A 33 -12.09 0.46 0.86
N HIS A 34 -12.13 0.55 -0.47
CA HIS A 34 -13.07 -0.25 -1.26
C HIS A 34 -12.67 -1.73 -1.35
N ASP A 35 -11.38 -2.02 -1.21
CA ASP A 35 -10.86 -3.38 -1.24
C ASP A 35 -10.65 -3.94 0.17
N ASP A 36 -10.69 -5.27 0.30
CA ASP A 36 -10.24 -5.95 1.52
C ASP A 36 -8.70 -5.96 1.60
N ILE A 37 -8.14 -5.03 2.38
CA ILE A 37 -6.69 -4.88 2.56
C ILE A 37 -6.04 -6.16 3.10
N LEU A 38 -6.68 -6.87 4.05
CA LEU A 38 -6.10 -8.05 4.67
C LEU A 38 -6.03 -9.20 3.67
N ALA A 39 -7.09 -9.40 2.89
CA ALA A 39 -7.09 -10.40 1.82
C ALA A 39 -6.09 -10.08 0.70
N ILE A 40 -5.81 -8.80 0.44
CA ILE A 40 -4.77 -8.39 -0.53
C ILE A 40 -3.37 -8.63 0.02
N VAL A 41 -3.10 -8.31 1.29
CA VAL A 41 -1.83 -8.64 1.95
C VAL A 41 -1.55 -10.13 1.86
N ALA A 42 -2.53 -10.98 2.18
CA ALA A 42 -2.37 -12.43 2.10
C ALA A 42 -1.97 -12.90 0.68
N ARG A 43 -2.65 -12.40 -0.36
CA ARG A 43 -2.31 -12.72 -1.76
C ARG A 43 -0.93 -12.20 -2.16
N MET A 44 -0.55 -11.02 -1.69
CA MET A 44 0.74 -10.43 -2.01
C MET A 44 1.90 -11.22 -1.38
N ARG A 45 1.76 -11.67 -0.13
CA ARG A 45 2.76 -12.53 0.54
C ARG A 45 2.95 -13.87 -0.17
N GLN A 46 1.89 -14.42 -0.76
CA GLN A 46 1.92 -15.70 -1.48
C GLN A 46 2.58 -15.64 -2.86
N ARG A 47 2.84 -14.46 -3.42
CA ARG A 47 3.44 -14.32 -4.76
C ARG A 47 4.92 -14.70 -4.81
N GLY A 48 5.63 -14.57 -3.68
CA GLY A 48 7.04 -14.93 -3.56
C GLY A 48 8.02 -14.02 -4.32
N ASP A 49 7.56 -12.91 -4.89
CA ASP A 49 8.40 -11.92 -5.60
C ASP A 49 8.97 -10.83 -4.69
N LEU A 50 8.56 -10.79 -3.42
CA LEU A 50 9.10 -9.92 -2.37
C LEU A 50 9.19 -10.70 -1.04
N PRO A 51 10.12 -10.32 -0.14
CA PRO A 51 10.06 -10.73 1.25
C PRO A 51 8.70 -10.42 1.88
N GLU A 52 8.24 -11.25 2.81
CA GLU A 52 6.89 -11.13 3.39
C GLU A 52 6.61 -9.75 4.02
N ALA A 53 7.61 -9.19 4.71
CA ALA A 53 7.53 -7.87 5.32
C ALA A 53 7.34 -6.78 4.27
N ASP A 54 8.12 -6.81 3.19
CA ASP A 54 8.05 -5.83 2.10
C ASP A 54 6.75 -5.97 1.29
N ALA A 55 6.31 -7.21 1.03
CA ALA A 55 5.02 -7.47 0.40
C ALA A 55 3.85 -6.91 1.22
N THR A 56 3.93 -7.00 2.55
CA THR A 56 2.96 -6.42 3.48
C THR A 56 2.97 -4.90 3.40
N ALA A 57 4.14 -4.28 3.55
CA ALA A 57 4.31 -2.84 3.52
C ALA A 57 3.81 -2.25 2.20
N LEU A 58 4.18 -2.86 1.07
CA LEU A 58 3.71 -2.46 -0.26
C LEU A 58 2.19 -2.58 -0.36
N ALA A 59 1.60 -3.71 0.02
CA ALA A 59 0.16 -3.93 -0.09
C ALA A 59 -0.65 -2.92 0.74
N VAL A 60 -0.28 -2.72 2.00
CA VAL A 60 -0.96 -1.77 2.90
C VAL A 60 -0.77 -0.34 2.40
N GLY A 61 0.47 0.08 2.16
CA GLY A 61 0.79 1.45 1.72
C GLY A 61 0.12 1.80 0.39
N LEU A 62 0.18 0.89 -0.58
CA LEU A 62 -0.46 1.06 -1.88
C LEU A 62 -1.97 1.23 -1.75
N LYS A 63 -2.63 0.46 -0.88
CA LYS A 63 -4.08 0.54 -0.71
C LYS A 63 -4.50 1.83 -0.03
N LEU A 64 -3.81 2.23 1.03
CA LEU A 64 -4.05 3.52 1.70
C LEU A 64 -3.85 4.70 0.74
N PHE A 65 -2.73 4.71 0.00
CA PHE A 65 -2.44 5.75 -0.99
C PHE A 65 -3.48 5.79 -2.12
N SER A 66 -3.79 4.63 -2.71
CA SER A 66 -4.69 4.57 -3.87
C SER A 66 -6.13 5.00 -3.54
N GLU A 67 -6.58 4.77 -2.30
CA GLU A 67 -7.89 5.23 -1.85
C GLU A 67 -7.91 6.76 -1.71
N VAL A 68 -6.88 7.38 -1.13
CA VAL A 68 -6.75 8.85 -1.08
C VAL A 68 -6.77 9.43 -2.49
N MET A 69 -6.01 8.83 -3.41
CA MET A 69 -6.01 9.24 -4.81
C MET A 69 -7.40 9.12 -5.46
N LEU A 70 -8.15 8.05 -5.16
CA LEU A 70 -9.49 7.82 -5.70
C LEU A 70 -10.52 8.83 -5.15
N GLN A 71 -10.52 9.06 -3.85
CA GLN A 71 -11.41 10.03 -3.17
C GLN A 71 -11.14 11.46 -3.64
N HIS A 72 -9.88 11.78 -3.91
CA HIS A 72 -9.43 13.10 -4.30
C HIS A 72 -8.99 13.18 -5.77
N ARG A 73 -9.57 12.36 -6.65
CA ARG A 73 -9.19 12.23 -8.08
C ARG A 73 -9.20 13.54 -8.88
N GLY A 74 -9.90 14.57 -8.40
CA GLY A 74 -9.94 15.89 -9.02
C GLY A 74 -8.77 16.81 -8.65
N LEU A 75 -7.90 16.42 -7.71
CA LEU A 75 -6.74 17.23 -7.34
C LEU A 75 -5.69 17.22 -8.47
N PRO A 76 -5.19 18.40 -8.90
CA PRO A 76 -4.15 18.50 -9.93
C PRO A 76 -2.91 17.66 -9.64
N LEU A 77 -2.58 17.46 -8.35
CA LEU A 77 -1.49 16.61 -7.88
C LEU A 77 -1.52 15.21 -8.50
N PHE A 78 -2.71 14.62 -8.66
CA PHE A 78 -2.87 13.25 -9.17
C PHE A 78 -3.09 13.17 -10.68
N ALA A 79 -3.36 14.29 -11.36
CA ALA A 79 -3.75 14.29 -12.77
C ALA A 79 -2.66 13.67 -13.66
N GLY A 80 -1.42 14.13 -13.52
CA GLY A 80 -0.28 13.58 -14.27
C GLY A 80 0.11 12.16 -13.85
N PHE A 81 -0.10 11.80 -12.58
CA PHE A 81 0.33 10.50 -12.04
C PHE A 81 -0.66 9.36 -12.30
N THR A 82 -1.97 9.66 -12.38
CA THR A 82 -3.04 8.67 -12.57
C THR A 82 -2.81 7.68 -13.72
N PRO A 83 -2.41 8.08 -14.95
CA PRO A 83 -2.18 7.12 -16.03
C PRO A 83 -1.04 6.15 -15.71
N HIS A 84 0.05 6.62 -15.11
CA HIS A 84 1.19 5.78 -14.71
C HIS A 84 0.83 4.84 -13.56
N PHE A 85 0.05 5.33 -12.59
CA PHE A 85 -0.46 4.50 -11.51
C PHE A 85 -1.33 3.34 -12.04
N LYS A 86 -2.21 3.62 -13.01
CA LYS A 86 -3.03 2.58 -13.65
C LYS A 86 -2.17 1.52 -14.36
N ALA A 87 -1.16 1.94 -15.10
CA ALA A 87 -0.23 1.03 -15.77
C ALA A 87 0.53 0.16 -14.76
N PHE A 88 1.04 0.76 -13.68
CA PHE A 88 1.66 0.02 -12.58
C PHE A 88 0.71 -1.02 -11.96
N MET A 89 -0.53 -0.63 -11.63
CA MET A 89 -1.51 -1.54 -11.05
C MET A 89 -1.85 -2.72 -11.97
N GLN A 90 -1.88 -2.51 -13.29
CA GLN A 90 -2.08 -3.60 -14.26
C GLN A 90 -0.93 -4.60 -14.21
N GLN A 91 0.32 -4.14 -14.20
CA GLN A 91 1.48 -5.01 -14.10
C GLN A 91 1.53 -5.73 -12.75
N LEU A 92 1.27 -5.01 -11.65
CA LEU A 92 1.23 -5.59 -10.32
C LEU A 92 0.19 -6.73 -10.24
N LYS A 93 -1.01 -6.56 -10.83
CA LYS A 93 -2.06 -7.59 -10.83
C LYS A 93 -1.72 -8.83 -11.64
N ARG A 94 -0.87 -8.72 -12.67
CA ARG A 94 -0.45 -9.87 -13.48
C ARG A 94 0.48 -10.81 -12.73
N GLY A 95 1.18 -10.30 -11.72
CA GLY A 95 2.11 -11.10 -10.92
C GLY A 95 3.40 -11.49 -11.65
N PRO A 96 4.33 -12.16 -10.96
CA PRO A 96 5.66 -12.48 -11.48
C PRO A 96 5.65 -13.47 -12.66
N ALA A 97 4.60 -14.28 -12.81
CA ALA A 97 4.48 -15.26 -13.91
C ALA A 97 4.31 -14.61 -15.29
N ALA A 98 3.76 -13.39 -15.37
CA ALA A 98 3.56 -12.70 -16.64
C ALA A 98 4.77 -11.86 -17.09
N SER A 99 5.66 -11.49 -16.15
CA SER A 99 6.83 -10.65 -16.44
C SER A 99 8.00 -11.42 -17.05
N GLN A 100 8.00 -12.75 -16.99
CA GLN A 100 9.02 -13.60 -17.62
C GLN A 100 8.74 -13.88 -19.11
N ALA A 101 7.69 -13.29 -19.69
CA ALA A 101 7.24 -13.58 -21.06
C ALA A 101 7.53 -12.46 -22.07
N LEU A 102 8.34 -11.45 -21.73
CA LEU A 102 8.85 -10.51 -22.74
C LEU A 102 10.29 -10.88 -23.15
N PRO A 103 10.55 -11.09 -24.45
CA PRO A 103 11.90 -11.25 -24.99
C PRO A 103 12.70 -9.94 -24.96
#